data_AF-A0A8E2LGT6-F1
#
_entry.id   AF-A0A8E2LGT6-F1
#
_cell.length_a   1.000
_cell.length_b   1.000
_cell.length_c   1.000
_cell.angle_alpha   90.00
_cell.angle_beta   90.00
_cell.angle_gamma   90.00
#
_symmetry.space_group_name_H-M   'P 1'
#
loop_
_entity.id
_entity.type
_entity.pdbx_description
1 polymer ?
#
loop_
_entity_poly.entity_id
_entity_poly.type
_entity_poly.pdbx_seq_one_letter_code
_entity_poly.pdbx_strand_id
1 'polypeptide(L)' 'MNHLNPKDILIWQDENGQMIHTTFYLGRDYFFNKDGQSIFNGWQIISLDHLIKSWGANSIHIYRR' A
#
# COMPACT_ATOMS: atom_id res chain seq x y z
N MET A 1 10.05 -6.10 -5.33
CA MET A 1 9.45 -4.85 -5.83
C MET A 1 10.58 -3.86 -6.12
N ASN A 2 11.38 -4.10 -7.16
CA ASN A 2 12.76 -3.57 -7.15
C ASN A 2 12.92 -2.13 -7.64
N HIS A 3 11.84 -1.36 -7.89
CA HIS A 3 11.93 0.04 -8.32
C HIS A 3 10.73 0.89 -7.89
N LEU A 4 10.49 1.00 -6.58
CA LEU A 4 9.58 2.01 -6.06
C LEU A 4 10.26 3.38 -6.02
N ASN A 5 9.55 4.39 -6.52
CA ASN A 5 9.94 5.80 -6.49
C ASN A 5 9.00 6.56 -5.56
N PRO A 6 9.50 7.51 -4.75
CA PRO A 6 8.63 8.37 -3.96
C PRO A 6 7.49 8.91 -4.83
N LYS A 7 6.28 8.90 -4.29
CA LYS A 7 4.99 9.20 -4.95
C LYS A 7 4.33 8.07 -5.73
N ASP A 8 4.95 6.90 -5.81
CA ASP A 8 4.24 5.72 -6.31
C ASP A 8 3.04 5.38 -5.41
N ILE A 9 2.01 4.82 -6.03
CA ILE A 9 0.87 4.25 -5.31
C ILE A 9 0.96 2.74 -5.46
N LEU A 10 1.01 2.03 -4.33
CA LEU A 10 0.74 0.59 -4.34
C LEU A 10 -0.76 0.36 -4.28
N ILE A 11 -1.22 -0.57 -5.10
CA ILE A 11 -2.62 -0.94 -5.24
C ILE A 11 -2.72 -2.44 -4.99
N TRP A 12 -3.56 -2.85 -4.06
CA TRP A 12 -3.98 -4.24 -3.91
C TRP A 12 -5.29 -4.47 -4.62
N GLN A 13 -5.35 -5.55 -5.39
CA GLN A 13 -6.56 -6.01 -6.06
C GLN A 13 -6.97 -7.40 -5.53
N ASP A 14 -8.27 -7.68 -5.51
CA ASP A 14 -8.77 -9.03 -5.29
C ASP A 14 -8.66 -9.91 -6.56
N GLU A 15 -9.12 -11.15 -6.47
CA GLU A 15 -9.11 -12.11 -7.58
C GLU A 15 -9.94 -11.69 -8.80
N ASN A 16 -10.89 -10.76 -8.62
CA ASN A 16 -11.72 -10.21 -9.68
C ASN A 16 -11.12 -8.92 -10.27
N GLY A 17 -9.94 -8.49 -9.80
CA GLY A 17 -9.30 -7.24 -10.19
C GLY A 17 -9.90 -6.00 -9.53
N GLN A 18 -10.79 -6.14 -8.54
CA GLN A 18 -11.34 -5.02 -7.81
C GLN A 18 -10.29 -4.45 -6.85
N MET A 19 -10.09 -3.14 -6.88
CA MET A 19 -9.19 -2.45 -5.95
C MET A 19 -9.74 -2.50 -4.53
N ILE A 20 -8.99 -3.13 -3.62
CA ILE A 20 -9.37 -3.29 -2.21
C ILE A 20 -8.57 -2.40 -1.26
N HIS A 21 -7.36 -2.00 -1.66
CA HIS A 21 -6.53 -1.12 -0.85
C HIS A 21 -5.52 -0.33 -1.69
N THR A 22 -5.17 0.87 -1.21
CA THR A 22 -4.11 1.70 -1.79
C THR A 22 -3.30 2.40 -0.72
N THR A 23 -2.03 2.63 -1.01
CA THR A 23 -1.10 3.32 -0.10
C THR A 23 -0.04 4.08 -0.90
N PHE A 24 0.45 5.18 -0.35
CA PHE A 24 1.32 6.12 -1.05
C PHE A 24 2.76 5.99 -0.57
N TYR A 25 3.69 5.71 -1.49
CA TYR A 25 5.08 5.48 -1.16
C TYR A 25 5.83 6.79 -0.88
N LEU A 26 6.43 6.87 0.30
CA LEU A 26 7.21 8.04 0.74
C LEU A 26 8.70 7.90 0.40
N GLY A 27 9.18 6.68 0.16
CA GLY A 27 10.60 6.36 0.06
C GLY A 27 11.09 5.52 1.24
N ARG A 28 12.27 4.89 1.07
CA ARG A 28 12.94 4.08 2.11
C ARG A 28 12.01 3.02 2.73
N ASP A 29 11.22 2.35 1.91
CA ASP A 29 10.25 1.31 2.29
C ASP A 29 9.13 1.76 3.25
N TYR A 30 8.89 3.08 3.37
CA TYR A 30 7.79 3.65 4.14
C TYR A 30 6.67 4.20 3.27
N PHE A 31 5.45 4.07 3.77
CA PHE A 31 4.23 4.42 3.06
C PHE A 31 3.30 5.22 3.96
N PHE A 32 2.66 6.24 3.39
CA PHE A 32 1.51 6.87 4.00
C PHE A 32 0.28 6.02 3.70
N ASN A 33 -0.24 5.40 4.76
CA ASN A 33 -1.31 4.43 4.72
C ASN A 33 -2.58 4.96 5.40
N LYS A 34 -3.73 4.69 4.78
CA LYS A 34 -5.02 4.82 5.44
C LYS A 34 -5.46 3.45 5.93
N ASP A 35 -5.53 3.26 7.24
CA ASP A 35 -5.90 1.96 7.82
C ASP A 35 -7.42 1.76 7.87
N GLY A 36 -8.02 1.61 6.68
CA GLY A 36 -9.41 1.25 6.50
C GLY A 36 -10.41 2.15 7.24
N GLN A 37 -11.32 1.53 7.99
CA GLN A 37 -12.41 2.17 8.76
C GLN A 37 -12.04 2.39 10.24
N SER A 38 -10.80 2.17 10.65
CA SER A 38 -10.40 2.40 12.04
C SER A 38 -10.46 3.90 12.37
N ILE A 39 -11.21 4.25 13.42
CA ILE A 39 -11.24 5.60 13.99
C ILE A 39 -10.00 5.91 14.85
N PHE A 40 -9.28 4.89 15.32
CA PHE A 40 -8.04 5.03 16.07
C PHE A 40 -6.85 4.82 15.13
N ASN A 41 -6.02 5.85 14.99
CA ASN A 41 -4.86 5.87 14.07
C ASN A 41 -5.24 5.59 12.60
N GLY A 42 -6.31 6.20 12.09
CA GLY A 42 -6.79 5.97 10.73
C GLY A 42 -5.81 6.36 9.60
N TRP A 43 -4.73 7.08 9.93
CA TRP A 43 -3.64 7.42 9.03
C TRP A 43 -2.30 7.15 9.70
N GLN A 44 -1.42 6.40 9.04
CA GLN A 44 -0.16 5.95 9.62
C GLN A 44 0.96 5.96 8.58
N ILE A 45 2.19 6.10 9.06
CA ILE A 45 3.38 5.76 8.29
C ILE A 45 3.76 4.34 8.67
N ILE A 46 3.69 3.42 7.71
CA ILE A 46 4.00 2.00 7.92
C ILE A 46 4.98 1.47 6.89
N SER A 47 5.66 0.38 7.23
CA SER A 47 6.62 -0.27 6.33
C SER A 47 5.94 -1.15 5.30
N LEU A 48 6.68 -1.46 4.22
CA LEU A 48 6.26 -2.46 3.23
C LEU A 48 5.90 -3.81 3.88
N ASP A 49 6.70 -4.26 4.84
CA ASP A 49 6.46 -5.53 5.54
C ASP A 49 5.13 -5.55 6.28
N HIS A 50 4.74 -4.42 6.88
CA HIS A 50 3.43 -4.30 7.53
C HIS A 50 2.33 -4.42 6.47
N LEU A 51 2.42 -3.66 5.38
CA LEU A 51 1.45 -3.72 4.28
C LEU A 51 1.29 -5.13 3.71
N ILE A 52 2.40 -5.85 3.48
CA ILE A 52 2.38 -7.22 2.98
C ILE A 52 1.74 -8.18 4.00
N LYS A 53 1.99 -8.01 5.30
CA LYS A 53 1.32 -8.82 6.34
C LYS A 53 -0.19 -8.59 6.36
N SER A 54 -0.65 -7.36 6.12
CA SER A 54 -2.08 -7.02 6.14
C SER A 54 -2.82 -7.42 4.87
N TRP A 55 -2.20 -7.22 3.70
CA TRP A 55 -2.89 -7.32 2.40
C TRP A 55 -2.33 -8.41 1.46
N GLY A 56 -1.27 -9.09 1.86
CA GLY A 56 -0.61 -10.13 1.06
C GLY A 56 0.36 -9.59 0.01
N ALA A 57 1.25 -10.45 -0.49
CA ALA A 57 2.29 -10.08 -1.45
C ALA A 57 1.89 -10.26 -2.92
N ASN A 58 0.85 -11.05 -3.21
CA ASN A 58 0.61 -11.60 -4.54
C ASN A 58 -0.23 -10.71 -5.48
N SER A 59 -0.83 -9.63 -4.97
CA SER A 59 -1.78 -8.81 -5.72
C SER A 59 -1.41 -7.33 -5.77
N ILE A 60 -0.10 -7.03 -5.78
CA ILE A 60 0.41 -5.66 -5.66
C ILE A 60 0.75 -5.08 -7.03
N HIS A 61 0.08 -3.99 -7.37
CA HIS A 61 0.31 -3.22 -8.58
C HIS A 61 0.88 -1.85 -8.23
N ILE A 62 1.80 -1.36 -9.08
CA ILE A 62 2.38 -0.02 -8.94
C ILE A 62 1.66 0.89 -9.92
N TYR A 63 1.06 1.95 -9.41
CA TYR A 63 0.55 3.07 -10.21
C TYR A 63 1.49 4.27 -10.09
N ARG A 64 1.84 4.85 -11.25
CA ARG A 64 2.70 6.03 -11.38
C ARG A 64 2.12 6.92 -12.48
N ARG A 65 1.99 8.22 -12.20
CA ARG A 65 1.59 9.25 -13.16
C ARG A 65 2.61 10.38 -13.19
#